data_AF-A0A1B8TUX2-F1
#
_entry.id   AF-A0A1B8TUX2-F1
#
_cell.length_a   1.000
_cell.length_b   1.000
_cell.length_c   1.000
_cell.angle_alpha   90.00
_cell.angle_beta   90.00
_cell.angle_gamma   90.00
#
_symmetry.space_group_name_H-M   'P 1'
#
loop_
_entity.id
_entity.type
_entity.pdbx_description
1 polymer ?
#
loop_
_entity_poly.entity_id
_entity_poly.type
_entity_poly.pdbx_seq_one_letter_code
_entity_poly.pdbx_strand_id
1 'polypeptide(L)'
;MKKYIIVIFVFTSLASYSQYNNGMRNQRQNQMMQTPDRAAKPDFKIERYLGIVVYDIEKAAKKSGVKLSSDQGKKFSSILTTYNKEIKDIRRINSFTLKSTKEMIDNYQKKVASSGDFSGQTKVRLEMANNLKPISDTLRKEDRALDTTMKTLLSEKQYKKWIKYNKKIYKVFPKEKQER
;
A
#
# COMPACT_ATOMS: atom_id res chain seq x y z
N MET A 1 55.67 -35.04 27.58
CA MET A 1 54.81 -33.97 28.15
C MET A 1 54.89 -32.74 27.26
N LYS A 2 53.80 -31.97 27.21
CA LYS A 2 53.65 -30.64 26.57
C LYS A 2 53.37 -30.65 25.06
N LYS A 3 52.16 -31.12 24.74
CA LYS A 3 51.33 -30.49 23.70
C LYS A 3 51.14 -29.00 24.05
N TYR A 4 50.90 -28.17 23.03
CA TYR A 4 50.33 -26.81 23.09
C TYR A 4 51.26 -25.59 23.25
N ILE A 5 52.25 -25.35 22.37
CA ILE A 5 52.73 -23.95 22.17
C ILE A 5 53.13 -23.65 20.71
N ILE A 6 52.45 -24.18 19.70
CA ILE A 6 52.58 -23.66 18.32
C ILE A 6 51.20 -23.68 17.64
N VAL A 7 50.24 -22.97 18.24
CA VAL A 7 48.97 -22.57 17.58
C VAL A 7 48.87 -21.05 17.63
N ILE A 8 49.98 -20.36 17.33
CA ILE A 8 50.05 -18.91 17.12
C ILE A 8 50.73 -18.68 15.76
N PHE A 9 50.19 -19.31 14.71
CA PHE A 9 50.67 -19.12 13.33
C PHE A 9 49.53 -18.91 12.32
N VAL A 10 48.30 -18.66 12.79
CA VAL A 10 47.11 -18.63 11.91
C VAL A 10 46.37 -17.28 11.92
N PHE A 11 46.85 -16.23 12.59
CA PHE A 11 46.05 -14.98 12.73
C PHE A 11 46.71 -13.66 12.30
N THR A 12 47.85 -13.64 11.62
CA THR A 12 48.53 -12.37 11.26
C THR A 12 48.69 -12.07 9.77
N SER A 13 48.11 -12.86 8.85
CA SER A 13 48.24 -12.62 7.39
C SER A 13 47.02 -11.99 6.70
N LEU A 14 46.05 -11.44 7.43
CA LEU A 14 44.90 -10.70 6.85
C LEU A 14 44.90 -9.19 7.15
N ALA A 15 46.05 -8.61 7.48
CA ALA A 15 46.20 -7.17 7.67
C ALA A 15 47.17 -6.57 6.64
N SER A 16 46.83 -6.67 5.36
CA SER A 16 47.49 -5.93 4.27
C SER A 16 46.53 -5.81 3.09
N TYR A 17 46.44 -4.60 2.53
CA TYR A 17 45.53 -4.14 1.45
C TYR A 17 44.17 -3.57 1.87
N SER A 18 44.20 -2.52 2.70
CA SER A 18 43.17 -1.46 2.61
C SER A 18 43.77 -0.07 2.78
N GLN A 19 44.84 0.25 2.05
CA GLN A 19 45.31 1.63 1.91
C GLN A 19 46.04 1.79 0.57
N TYR A 20 45.25 1.94 -0.51
CA TYR A 20 45.73 2.57 -1.74
C TYR A 20 44.55 3.19 -2.49
N ASN A 21 44.16 4.41 -2.12
CA ASN A 21 43.79 5.41 -3.11
C ASN A 21 43.84 6.82 -2.51
N ASN A 22 45.05 7.27 -2.20
CA ASN A 22 45.31 8.69 -1.94
C ASN A 22 45.55 9.37 -3.29
N GLY A 23 44.48 9.48 -4.07
CA GLY A 23 44.44 10.17 -5.35
C GLY A 23 43.71 11.48 -5.18
N MET A 24 44.43 12.53 -4.79
CA MET A 24 44.01 13.90 -5.03
C MET A 24 43.70 14.07 -6.51
N ARG A 25 42.41 14.01 -6.87
CA ARG A 25 41.92 14.55 -8.13
C ARG A 25 40.83 15.55 -7.80
N ASN A 26 41.23 16.81 -7.92
CA ASN A 26 40.36 17.95 -8.17
C ASN A 26 39.24 17.57 -9.14
N GLN A 27 38.08 17.21 -8.59
CA GLN A 27 36.80 17.35 -9.23
C GLN A 27 35.91 18.16 -8.28
N ARG A 28 36.23 19.46 -8.19
CA ARG A 28 35.19 20.48 -8.13
C ARG A 28 34.45 20.43 -9.47
N GLN A 29 33.71 19.35 -9.69
CA GLN A 29 32.71 19.30 -10.74
C GLN A 29 31.64 20.29 -10.29
N ASN A 30 31.39 21.30 -11.11
CA ASN A 30 30.27 22.22 -11.00
C ASN A 30 29.05 21.50 -10.41
N GLN A 31 28.81 21.68 -9.11
CA GLN A 31 27.47 21.52 -8.60
C GLN A 31 26.72 22.70 -9.20
N MET A 32 26.14 22.49 -10.39
CA MET A 32 24.98 23.26 -10.78
C MET A 32 24.07 23.22 -9.56
N MET A 33 23.80 24.38 -8.94
CA MET A 33 22.73 24.49 -7.97
C MET A 33 21.50 24.00 -8.72
N GLN A 34 21.12 22.74 -8.50
CA GLN A 34 19.82 22.26 -8.90
C GLN A 34 18.88 23.21 -8.18
N THR A 35 18.16 24.03 -8.94
CA THR A 35 16.99 24.74 -8.42
C THR A 35 16.25 23.70 -7.59
N PRO A 36 16.03 23.92 -6.28
CA PRO A 36 15.39 22.92 -5.44
C PRO A 36 14.08 22.56 -6.12
N ASP A 37 14.00 21.33 -6.63
CA ASP A 37 12.77 20.79 -7.15
C ASP A 37 11.74 21.03 -6.06
N ARG A 38 10.73 21.86 -6.37
CA ARG A 38 9.68 22.19 -5.40
C ARG A 38 9.13 20.85 -4.92
N ALA A 39 9.29 20.58 -3.62
CA ALA A 39 8.77 19.35 -3.03
C ALA A 39 7.33 19.16 -3.49
N ALA A 40 7.02 17.97 -4.03
CA ALA A 40 5.69 17.68 -4.55
C ALA A 40 4.64 18.02 -3.50
N LYS A 41 3.55 18.68 -3.91
CA LYS A 41 2.47 19.02 -2.99
C LYS A 41 1.95 17.74 -2.33
N PRO A 42 1.74 17.74 -1.00
CA PRO A 42 1.11 16.62 -0.32
C PRO A 42 -0.21 16.21 -0.98
N ASP A 43 -0.36 14.91 -1.24
CA ASP A 43 -1.56 14.34 -1.85
C ASP A 43 -1.89 12.99 -1.20
N PHE A 44 -2.45 13.06 0.00
CA PHE A 44 -2.90 11.88 0.72
C PHE A 44 -3.98 11.12 -0.05
N LYS A 45 -3.67 9.87 -0.41
CA LYS A 45 -4.56 8.98 -1.18
C LYS A 45 -5.57 8.28 -0.26
N ILE A 46 -6.57 9.03 0.19
CA ILE A 46 -7.59 8.56 1.15
C ILE A 46 -8.38 7.34 0.65
N GLU A 47 -8.73 7.30 -0.64
CA GLU A 47 -9.43 6.15 -1.22
C GLU A 47 -8.59 4.87 -1.12
N ARG A 48 -7.28 4.97 -1.38
CA ARG A 48 -6.34 3.84 -1.24
C ARG A 48 -6.17 3.42 0.22
N TYR A 49 -6.12 4.38 1.15
CA TYR A 49 -6.07 4.08 2.58
C TYR A 49 -7.29 3.28 3.06
N LEU A 50 -8.47 3.65 2.57
CA LEU A 50 -9.73 2.97 2.87
C LEU A 50 -9.97 1.69 2.06
N GLY A 51 -9.15 1.41 1.04
CA GLY A 51 -9.35 0.30 0.12
C GLY A 51 -10.60 0.48 -0.77
N ILE A 52 -11.03 1.71 -1.04
CA ILE A 52 -12.14 2.00 -1.97
C ILE A 52 -11.68 1.62 -3.38
N VAL A 53 -12.36 0.65 -3.99
CA VAL A 53 -12.06 0.16 -5.33
C VAL A 53 -13.36 0.04 -6.10
N VAL A 54 -13.41 0.68 -7.28
CA VAL A 54 -14.45 0.47 -8.28
C VAL A 54 -13.82 -0.36 -9.40
N TYR A 55 -14.34 -1.55 -9.63
CA TYR A 55 -13.79 -2.48 -10.62
C TYR A 55 -14.20 -2.11 -12.03
N ASP A 56 -13.21 -2.12 -12.92
CA ASP A 56 -13.44 -2.36 -14.34
C ASP A 56 -13.75 -3.86 -14.50
N ILE A 57 -14.98 -4.18 -14.87
CA ILE A 57 -15.49 -5.55 -14.91
C ILE A 57 -14.77 -6.38 -15.97
N GLU A 58 -14.47 -5.80 -17.14
CA GLU A 58 -13.74 -6.50 -18.21
C GLU A 58 -12.32 -6.83 -17.78
N LYS A 59 -11.64 -5.84 -17.19
CA LYS A 59 -10.28 -6.02 -16.67
C LYS A 59 -10.27 -7.03 -15.52
N ALA A 60 -11.23 -6.95 -14.61
CA ALA A 60 -11.37 -7.89 -13.50
C ALA A 60 -11.61 -9.31 -13.99
N ALA A 61 -12.51 -9.51 -14.95
CA ALA A 61 -12.79 -10.81 -15.54
C ALA A 61 -11.57 -11.38 -16.26
N LYS A 62 -10.90 -10.56 -17.10
CA LYS A 62 -9.66 -10.96 -17.79
C LYS A 62 -8.55 -11.36 -16.83
N LYS A 63 -8.33 -10.58 -15.77
CA LYS A 63 -7.27 -10.87 -14.78
C LYS A 63 -7.61 -12.07 -13.90
N SER A 64 -8.89 -12.34 -13.67
CA SER A 64 -9.37 -13.49 -12.90
C SER A 64 -9.52 -14.76 -13.73
N GLY A 65 -9.47 -14.65 -15.07
CA GLY A 65 -9.68 -15.78 -15.98
C GLY A 65 -11.14 -16.21 -16.07
N VAL A 66 -12.06 -15.25 -15.98
CA VAL A 66 -13.50 -15.45 -16.14
C VAL A 66 -13.90 -15.03 -17.55
N LYS A 67 -14.62 -15.88 -18.27
CA LYS A 67 -15.16 -15.57 -19.60
C LYS A 67 -16.53 -14.91 -19.42
N LEU A 68 -16.66 -13.63 -19.77
CA LEU A 68 -17.90 -12.85 -19.55
C LEU A 68 -19.12 -13.42 -20.29
N SER A 69 -18.92 -14.14 -21.39
CA SER A 69 -20.02 -14.77 -22.14
C SER A 69 -20.62 -16.00 -21.45
N SER A 70 -19.98 -16.57 -20.43
CA SER A 70 -20.51 -17.75 -19.70
C SER A 70 -21.51 -17.33 -18.62
N ASP A 71 -22.32 -18.27 -18.13
CA ASP A 71 -23.27 -17.97 -17.06
C ASP A 71 -22.56 -17.58 -15.75
N GLN A 72 -21.42 -18.20 -15.45
CA GLN A 72 -20.53 -17.76 -14.37
C GLN A 72 -20.04 -16.32 -14.60
N GLY A 73 -19.70 -15.97 -15.84
CA GLY A 73 -19.27 -14.63 -16.23
C GLY A 73 -20.35 -13.57 -16.10
N LYS A 74 -21.59 -13.90 -16.48
CA LYS A 74 -22.76 -13.02 -16.27
C LYS A 74 -23.01 -12.77 -14.78
N LYS A 75 -22.96 -13.82 -13.95
CA LYS A 75 -23.07 -13.68 -12.48
C LYS A 75 -21.93 -12.82 -11.91
N PHE A 76 -20.69 -13.07 -12.34
CA PHE A 76 -19.52 -12.28 -11.94
C PHE A 76 -19.70 -10.79 -12.26
N SER A 77 -20.15 -10.48 -13.48
CA SER A 77 -20.43 -9.11 -13.92
C SER A 77 -21.51 -8.44 -13.07
N SER A 78 -22.62 -9.15 -12.82
CA SER A 78 -23.72 -8.65 -11.99
C SER A 78 -23.27 -8.33 -10.56
N ILE A 79 -22.53 -9.25 -9.91
CA ILE A 79 -22.00 -9.05 -8.56
C ILE A 79 -21.09 -7.82 -8.48
N LEU A 80 -20.17 -7.66 -9.44
CA LEU A 80 -19.29 -6.49 -9.47
C LEU A 80 -20.03 -5.20 -9.78
N THR A 81 -21.09 -5.25 -10.59
CA THR A 81 -21.94 -4.08 -10.87
C THR A 81 -22.62 -3.60 -9.60
N THR A 82 -23.25 -4.51 -8.85
CA THR A 82 -23.88 -4.20 -7.57
C THR A 82 -22.86 -3.67 -6.57
N TYR A 83 -21.75 -4.38 -6.37
CA TYR A 83 -20.69 -3.93 -5.47
C TYR A 83 -20.16 -2.53 -5.85
N ASN A 84 -19.89 -2.28 -7.13
CA ASN A 84 -19.43 -0.97 -7.60
C ASN A 84 -20.43 0.14 -7.31
N LYS A 85 -21.73 -0.14 -7.39
CA LYS A 85 -22.78 0.81 -7.05
C LYS A 85 -22.72 1.14 -5.55
N GLU A 86 -22.72 0.13 -4.69
CA GLU A 86 -22.65 0.32 -3.24
C GLU A 86 -21.40 1.08 -2.81
N ILE A 87 -20.22 0.75 -3.36
CA ILE A 87 -18.99 1.48 -3.06
C ILE A 87 -19.06 2.95 -3.52
N LYS A 88 -19.66 3.22 -4.69
CA LYS A 88 -19.85 4.60 -5.17
C LYS A 88 -20.82 5.37 -4.27
N ASP A 89 -21.87 4.73 -3.81
CA ASP A 89 -22.87 5.34 -2.92
C ASP A 89 -22.26 5.63 -1.53
N ILE A 90 -21.54 4.68 -0.94
CA ILE A 90 -20.76 4.88 0.31
C ILE A 90 -19.80 6.06 0.13
N ARG A 91 -19.06 6.12 -0.98
CA ARG A 91 -18.13 7.22 -1.26
C ARG A 91 -18.87 8.56 -1.36
N ARG A 92 -20.02 8.61 -2.06
CA ARG A 92 -20.80 9.84 -2.24
C ARG A 92 -21.35 10.35 -0.91
N ILE A 93 -21.98 9.47 -0.13
CA ILE A 93 -22.56 9.79 1.18
C ILE A 93 -21.49 10.35 2.12
N ASN A 94 -20.28 9.77 2.10
CA ASN A 94 -19.19 10.17 2.98
C ASN A 94 -18.23 11.21 2.36
N SER A 95 -18.57 11.79 1.21
CA SER A 95 -17.68 12.66 0.43
C SER A 95 -17.15 13.84 1.24
N PHE A 96 -17.99 14.45 2.08
CA PHE A 96 -17.59 15.55 2.96
C PHE A 96 -16.50 15.10 3.96
N THR A 97 -16.75 14.03 4.72
CA THR A 97 -15.80 13.49 5.70
C THR A 97 -14.49 13.04 5.05
N LEU A 98 -14.56 12.45 3.85
CA LEU A 98 -13.38 12.06 3.08
C LEU A 98 -12.55 13.30 2.67
N LYS A 99 -13.21 14.34 2.17
CA LYS A 99 -12.55 15.57 1.75
C LYS A 99 -11.92 16.31 2.94
N SER A 100 -12.66 16.53 4.01
CA SER A 100 -12.16 17.24 5.19
C SER A 100 -11.01 16.50 5.86
N THR A 101 -11.08 15.16 5.95
CA THR A 101 -10.00 14.35 6.50
C THR A 101 -8.74 14.39 5.62
N LYS A 102 -8.91 14.35 4.29
CA LYS A 102 -7.78 14.52 3.37
C LYS A 102 -7.13 15.90 3.51
N GLU A 103 -7.92 16.97 3.55
CA GLU A 103 -7.42 18.34 3.70
C GLU A 103 -6.65 18.53 5.02
N MET A 104 -7.16 17.98 6.12
CA MET A 104 -6.46 17.97 7.42
C MET A 104 -5.07 17.35 7.31
N ILE A 105 -4.95 16.18 6.68
CA ILE A 105 -3.67 15.46 6.51
C ILE A 105 -2.74 16.21 5.56
N ASP A 106 -3.25 16.67 4.41
CA ASP A 106 -2.45 17.41 3.44
C ASP A 106 -1.92 18.72 4.04
N ASN A 107 -2.72 19.41 4.85
CA ASN A 107 -2.31 20.63 5.56
C ASN A 107 -1.27 20.34 6.64
N TYR A 108 -1.41 19.24 7.38
CA TYR A 108 -0.39 18.80 8.33
C TYR A 108 0.92 18.45 7.63
N GLN A 109 0.88 17.72 6.52
CA GLN A 109 2.06 17.37 5.72
C GLN A 109 2.75 18.62 5.16
N LYS A 110 1.99 19.65 4.74
CA LYS A 110 2.56 20.95 4.33
C LYS A 110 3.27 21.65 5.50
N LYS A 111 2.65 21.68 6.69
CA LYS A 111 3.25 22.26 7.89
C LYS A 111 4.58 21.58 8.20
N VAL A 112 4.58 20.25 8.29
CA VAL A 112 5.78 19.43 8.51
C VAL A 112 6.87 19.72 7.47
N ALA A 113 6.52 19.78 6.18
CA ALA A 113 7.48 20.07 5.12
C ALA A 113 8.10 21.49 5.24
N SER A 114 7.33 22.46 5.73
CA SER A 114 7.80 23.85 5.90
C SER A 114 8.59 24.09 7.19
N SER A 115 8.20 23.46 8.30
CA SER A 115 8.71 23.79 9.63
C SER A 115 9.50 22.67 10.30
N GLY A 116 9.48 21.45 9.77
CA GLY A 116 10.06 20.26 10.41
C GLY A 116 9.38 19.86 11.73
N ASP A 117 8.21 20.43 12.05
CA ASP A 117 7.53 20.21 13.33
C ASP A 117 6.59 18.99 13.25
N PHE A 118 7.02 17.90 13.89
CA PHE A 118 6.27 16.65 13.95
C PHE A 118 5.40 16.51 15.22
N SER A 119 5.36 17.49 16.12
CA SER A 119 4.67 17.39 17.42
C SER A 119 3.18 17.00 17.30
N GLY A 120 2.51 17.43 16.21
CA GLY A 120 1.10 17.13 15.95
C GLY A 120 0.79 15.74 15.37
N GLN A 121 1.80 14.90 15.08
CA GLN A 121 1.60 13.68 14.28
C GLN A 121 0.60 12.71 14.91
N THR A 122 0.73 12.46 16.20
CA THR A 122 -0.14 11.53 16.94
C THR A 122 -1.59 12.01 16.92
N LYS A 123 -1.82 13.31 17.14
CA LYS A 123 -3.16 13.91 17.14
C LYS A 123 -3.82 13.75 15.77
N VAL A 124 -3.13 14.13 14.70
CA VAL A 124 -3.65 14.03 13.32
C VAL A 124 -3.93 12.58 12.94
N ARG A 125 -3.08 11.63 13.34
CA ARG A 125 -3.30 10.21 13.09
C ARG A 125 -4.54 9.67 13.80
N LEU A 126 -4.75 10.05 15.06
CA LEU A 126 -5.92 9.63 15.85
C LEU A 126 -7.21 10.23 15.27
N GLU A 127 -7.19 11.50 14.92
CA GLU A 127 -8.34 12.19 14.33
C GLU A 127 -8.72 11.58 12.97
N MET A 128 -7.73 11.33 12.10
CA MET A 128 -7.94 10.57 10.86
C MET A 128 -8.56 9.19 11.14
N ALA A 129 -8.01 8.43 12.10
CA ALA A 129 -8.50 7.10 12.41
C ALA A 129 -9.96 7.15 12.91
N ASN A 130 -10.31 8.10 13.76
CA ASN A 130 -11.66 8.28 14.30
C ASN A 130 -12.66 8.67 13.20
N ASN A 131 -12.32 9.65 12.35
CA ASN A 131 -13.17 10.11 11.26
C ASN A 131 -13.44 9.00 10.25
N LEU A 132 -12.42 8.18 9.96
CA LEU A 132 -12.49 7.15 8.93
C LEU A 132 -12.99 5.80 9.43
N LYS A 133 -13.03 5.57 10.75
CA LYS A 133 -13.43 4.29 11.34
C LYS A 133 -14.83 3.84 10.91
N PRO A 134 -15.89 4.67 11.00
CA PRO A 134 -17.23 4.25 10.58
C PRO A 134 -17.29 3.87 9.09
N ILE A 135 -16.60 4.64 8.24
CA ILE A 135 -16.53 4.40 6.79
C ILE A 135 -15.79 3.10 6.51
N SER A 136 -14.64 2.89 7.17
CA SER A 136 -13.84 1.67 7.04
C SER A 136 -14.60 0.44 7.49
N ASP A 137 -15.37 0.53 8.57
CA ASP A 137 -16.15 -0.59 9.10
C ASP A 137 -17.32 -0.94 8.16
N THR A 138 -17.95 0.04 7.51
CA THR A 138 -18.95 -0.19 6.45
C THR A 138 -18.32 -0.84 5.21
N LEU A 139 -17.21 -0.31 4.71
CA LEU A 139 -16.49 -0.88 3.56
C LEU A 139 -16.06 -2.33 3.80
N ARG A 140 -15.59 -2.66 5.02
CA ARG A 140 -15.21 -4.02 5.40
C ARG A 140 -16.38 -5.01 5.40
N LYS A 141 -17.63 -4.55 5.58
CA LYS A 141 -18.80 -5.42 5.47
C LYS A 141 -19.04 -5.79 4.01
N GLU A 142 -19.06 -4.80 3.12
CA GLU A 142 -19.19 -5.00 1.67
C GLU A 142 -18.07 -5.88 1.12
N ASP A 143 -16.83 -5.65 1.57
CA ASP A 143 -15.67 -6.42 1.12
C ASP A 143 -15.73 -7.88 1.51
N ARG A 144 -16.21 -8.19 2.72
CA ARG A 144 -16.39 -9.58 3.17
C ARG A 144 -17.48 -10.26 2.38
N ALA A 145 -18.61 -9.58 2.16
CA ALA A 145 -19.70 -10.12 1.34
C ALA A 145 -19.24 -10.42 -0.10
N LEU A 146 -18.45 -9.51 -0.69
CA LEU A 146 -17.86 -9.72 -2.01
C LEU A 146 -16.89 -10.92 -2.00
N ASP A 147 -15.99 -11.01 -1.02
CA ASP A 147 -15.01 -12.10 -0.94
C ASP A 147 -15.68 -13.47 -0.81
N THR A 148 -16.66 -13.58 0.10
CA THR A 148 -17.45 -14.81 0.29
C THR A 148 -18.16 -15.20 -1.01
N THR A 149 -18.82 -14.26 -1.66
CA THR A 149 -19.55 -14.53 -2.91
C THR A 149 -18.59 -14.96 -4.04
N MET A 150 -17.43 -14.32 -4.15
CA MET A 150 -16.41 -14.65 -5.14
C MET A 150 -15.75 -16.01 -4.87
N LYS A 151 -15.53 -16.37 -3.61
CA LYS A 151 -14.98 -17.67 -3.19
C LYS A 151 -15.93 -18.81 -3.57
N THR A 152 -17.25 -18.60 -3.50
CA THR A 152 -18.26 -19.57 -3.93
C THR A 152 -18.42 -19.61 -5.44
N LEU A 153 -18.38 -18.46 -6.13
CA LEU A 153 -18.61 -18.39 -7.57
C LEU A 153 -17.42 -18.88 -8.41
N LEU A 154 -16.18 -18.64 -7.95
CA LEU A 154 -14.96 -18.88 -8.72
C LEU A 154 -14.34 -20.24 -8.41
N SER A 155 -13.79 -20.91 -9.42
CA SER A 155 -12.90 -22.05 -9.17
C SER A 155 -11.68 -21.61 -8.36
N GLU A 156 -11.03 -22.53 -7.65
CA GLU A 156 -9.85 -22.21 -6.82
C GLU A 156 -8.76 -21.47 -7.61
N LYS A 157 -8.50 -21.88 -8.86
CA LYS A 157 -7.52 -21.23 -9.75
C LYS A 157 -7.95 -19.81 -10.13
N GLN A 158 -9.23 -19.59 -10.42
CA GLN A 158 -9.76 -18.25 -10.73
C GLN A 158 -9.75 -17.36 -9.47
N TYR A 159 -10.12 -17.90 -8.33
CA TYR A 159 -10.11 -17.18 -7.06
C TYR A 159 -8.69 -16.74 -6.66
N LYS A 160 -7.68 -17.61 -6.80
CA LYS A 160 -6.28 -17.22 -6.60
C LYS A 160 -5.85 -16.05 -7.52
N LYS A 161 -6.30 -16.05 -8.78
CA LYS A 161 -6.06 -14.94 -9.71
C LYS A 161 -6.79 -13.66 -9.30
N TRP A 162 -8.05 -13.78 -8.87
CA TRP A 162 -8.87 -12.69 -8.33
C TRP A 162 -8.19 -12.02 -7.14
N ILE A 163 -7.73 -12.80 -6.15
CA ILE A 163 -6.99 -12.27 -5.00
C ILE A 163 -5.67 -11.61 -5.42
N LYS A 164 -4.94 -12.19 -6.38
CA LYS A 164 -3.71 -11.59 -6.92
C LYS A 164 -3.98 -10.25 -7.63
N TYR A 165 -5.09 -10.15 -8.37
CA TYR A 165 -5.51 -8.91 -9.02
C TYR A 165 -5.87 -7.84 -7.99
N ASN A 166 -6.64 -8.19 -6.97
CA ASN A 166 -7.04 -7.30 -5.88
C ASN A 166 -5.86 -6.67 -5.14
N LYS A 167 -4.86 -7.48 -4.80
CA LYS A 167 -3.62 -6.98 -4.18
C LYS A 167 -2.92 -5.91 -5.04
N LYS A 168 -2.96 -6.01 -6.36
CA LYS A 168 -2.34 -5.03 -7.27
C LYS A 168 -3.08 -3.69 -7.32
N ILE A 169 -4.37 -3.69 -7.00
CA ILE A 169 -5.19 -2.48 -6.92
C ILE A 169 -5.44 -2.06 -5.47
N TYR A 170 -4.56 -2.50 -4.55
CA TYR A 170 -4.57 -2.16 -3.13
C TYR A 170 -5.83 -2.61 -2.36
N LYS A 171 -6.54 -3.60 -2.90
CA LYS A 171 -7.65 -4.25 -2.23
C LYS A 171 -7.17 -5.50 -1.51
N VAL A 172 -7.38 -5.55 -0.20
CA VAL A 172 -7.03 -6.70 0.63
C VAL A 172 -8.27 -7.11 1.42
N PHE A 173 -8.76 -8.31 1.14
CA PHE A 173 -9.87 -8.87 1.89
C PHE A 173 -9.40 -9.29 3.28
N PRO A 174 -10.19 -9.04 4.34
CA PRO A 174 -9.85 -9.50 5.68
C PRO A 174 -9.72 -11.03 5.66
N LYS A 175 -8.67 -11.56 6.29
CA LYS A 175 -8.66 -13.00 6.58
C LYS A 175 -9.83 -13.28 7.52
N GLU A 176 -10.59 -14.34 7.26
CA GLU A 176 -11.51 -14.90 8.24
C GLU A 176 -10.72 -15.01 9.55
N LYS A 177 -11.12 -14.25 10.57
CA LYS A 177 -10.57 -14.48 11.91
C LYS A 177 -11.03 -15.89 12.25
N GLN A 178 -10.09 -16.83 12.36
CA GLN A 178 -10.34 -18.00 13.17
C GLN A 178 -10.66 -17.44 14.55
N GLU A 179 -11.94 -17.51 14.94
CA GLU A 179 -12.32 -17.36 16.34
C GLU A 179 -11.43 -18.35 17.10
N ARG A 180 -10.51 -17.80 17.90
CA ARG A 180 -9.72 -18.53 18.87
C ARG A 180 -10.32 -18.22 20.23
#